data_AF-A0A0P7J1Z4-F1
#
_entry.id   AF-A0A0P7J1Z4-F1
#
_cell.length_a   1.000
_cell.length_b   1.000
_cell.length_c   1.000
_cell.angle_alpha   90.00
_cell.angle_beta   90.00
_cell.angle_gamma   90.00
#
_symmetry.space_group_name_H-M   'P 1'
#
loop_
_entity.id
_entity.type
_entity.pdbx_description
1 polymer ?
#
loop_
_entity_poly.entity_id
_entity_poly.type
_entity_poly.pdbx_seq_one_letter_code
_entity_poly.pdbx_strand_id
1 'polypeptide(L)'
;MPSYCSFLVFRPDEIELVLSICERADIKVSAITDPSARFRFSTRGMSEVSQASALKLNFLGELGKLLILEESECTTDNFIQLVCASNIVLEGFPDKGTSATCGFPLDDDPDEREKQFENVFRSVGFFERFIWRETLPSAVALAAHAWGEKKLIYAIHKLAHSYETESVTPHSMHPRYGQAFEKHTDEFASHVRSSIAINLAYSAIEELGLTVQASSKKRRFLPGANNEWNPKVLEPFVGRLSKSNIERDATIEWVTRGAATELQVFSEIGEASEFSDGEKIRDSMVSLPYAIQFCEYLRNQLTAHSFKEGTECLGPYEVYNCQNVARFLLLKRCEMFNVRTKDLKNRF
;
A
#
# COMPACT_ATOMS: atom_id res chain seq x y z
N MET A 1 5.92 -31.39 8.89
CA MET A 1 6.12 -30.37 7.83
C MET A 1 6.90 -29.25 8.47
N PRO A 2 7.87 -28.62 7.78
CA PRO A 2 8.62 -27.53 8.39
C PRO A 2 7.66 -26.41 8.81
N SER A 3 7.93 -25.80 9.95
CA SER A 3 7.11 -24.73 10.52
C SER A 3 7.92 -23.46 10.58
N TYR A 4 7.33 -22.35 10.15
CA TYR A 4 8.00 -21.05 10.11
C TYR A 4 7.21 -20.02 10.90
N CYS A 5 7.87 -19.31 11.82
CA CYS A 5 7.28 -18.24 12.60
C CYS A 5 7.40 -16.92 11.84
N SER A 6 6.30 -16.17 11.73
CA SER A 6 6.38 -14.78 11.31
C SER A 6 6.87 -13.90 12.47
N PHE A 7 7.40 -12.73 12.14
CA PHE A 7 7.68 -11.67 13.11
C PHE A 7 6.51 -10.66 13.23
N LEU A 8 5.35 -11.01 12.65
CA LEU A 8 4.15 -10.18 12.67
C LEU A 8 3.38 -10.46 13.94
N VAL A 9 3.25 -9.44 14.78
CA VAL A 9 2.62 -9.54 16.10
C VAL A 9 1.19 -9.04 16.01
N PHE A 10 0.26 -9.89 16.45
CA PHE A 10 -1.17 -9.61 16.50
C PHE A 10 -1.64 -9.47 17.94
N ARG A 11 -2.75 -8.75 18.15
CA ARG A 11 -3.38 -8.73 19.47
C ARG A 11 -3.98 -10.10 19.78
N PRO A 12 -4.01 -10.52 21.05
CA PRO A 12 -4.66 -11.78 21.43
C PRO A 12 -6.12 -11.89 20.97
N ASP A 13 -6.87 -10.79 20.99
CA ASP A 13 -8.28 -10.74 20.58
C ASP A 13 -8.52 -10.62 19.06
N GLU A 14 -7.44 -10.62 18.28
CA GLU A 14 -7.45 -10.59 16.82
C GLU A 14 -7.02 -11.92 16.20
N ILE A 15 -6.33 -12.80 16.94
CA ILE A 15 -5.67 -13.97 16.35
C ILE A 15 -6.65 -14.95 15.69
N GLU A 16 -7.81 -15.21 16.30
CA GLU A 16 -8.83 -16.12 15.74
C GLU A 16 -9.38 -15.60 14.40
N LEU A 17 -9.54 -14.28 14.28
CA LEU A 17 -9.94 -13.65 13.01
C LEU A 17 -8.85 -13.89 11.95
N VAL A 18 -7.58 -13.69 12.31
CA VAL A 18 -6.45 -13.86 11.39
C VAL A 18 -6.33 -15.32 10.93
N LEU A 19 -6.48 -16.29 11.84
CA LEU A 19 -6.49 -17.72 11.50
C LEU A 19 -7.65 -18.06 10.55
N SER A 20 -8.87 -17.57 10.82
CA SER A 20 -10.04 -17.76 9.95
C SER A 20 -9.83 -17.17 8.54
N ILE A 21 -9.20 -15.99 8.44
CA ILE A 21 -8.87 -15.38 7.15
C ILE A 21 -7.90 -16.26 6.35
N CYS A 22 -6.82 -16.73 6.98
CA CYS A 22 -5.82 -17.58 6.34
C CYS A 22 -6.41 -18.93 5.91
N GLU A 23 -7.22 -19.56 6.77
CA GLU A 23 -7.87 -20.84 6.49
C GLU A 23 -8.77 -20.75 5.25
N ARG A 24 -9.55 -19.67 5.10
CA ARG A 24 -10.38 -19.47 3.90
C ARG A 24 -9.58 -19.27 2.61
N ALA A 25 -8.31 -18.87 2.71
CA ALA A 25 -7.39 -18.76 1.58
C ALA A 25 -6.54 -20.03 1.38
N ASP A 26 -6.86 -21.12 2.06
CA ASP A 26 -6.13 -22.40 2.03
C ASP A 26 -4.66 -22.27 2.46
N ILE A 27 -4.39 -21.40 3.44
CA ILE A 27 -3.06 -21.21 4.02
C ILE A 27 -3.05 -21.85 5.40
N LYS A 28 -2.22 -22.88 5.56
CA LYS A 28 -2.10 -23.61 6.82
C LYS A 28 -1.35 -22.78 7.86
N VAL A 29 -2.09 -22.32 8.85
CA VAL A 29 -1.55 -21.50 9.93
C VAL A 29 -1.96 -22.00 11.30
N SER A 30 -1.08 -21.78 12.27
CA SER A 30 -1.37 -21.85 13.68
C SER A 30 -0.80 -20.61 14.38
N ALA A 31 -0.96 -20.49 15.69
CA ALA A 31 -0.48 -19.33 16.43
C ALA A 31 0.25 -19.70 17.71
N ILE A 32 1.24 -18.89 18.07
CA ILE A 32 1.94 -18.98 19.36
C ILE A 32 1.93 -17.64 20.07
N THR A 33 2.12 -17.68 21.39
CA THR A 33 2.38 -16.48 22.17
C THR A 33 3.73 -15.90 21.77
N ASP A 34 3.80 -14.57 21.58
CA ASP A 34 5.02 -13.84 21.25
C ASP A 34 6.11 -14.08 22.30
N PRO A 35 7.14 -14.87 21.98
CA PRO A 35 8.22 -15.22 22.89
C PRO A 35 9.17 -14.04 23.18
N SER A 36 9.21 -13.04 22.30
CA SER A 36 10.04 -11.85 22.48
C SER A 36 9.55 -11.02 23.66
N ALA A 37 8.24 -11.07 23.94
CA ALA A 37 7.55 -10.20 24.88
C ALA A 37 7.74 -8.70 24.61
N ARG A 38 8.04 -8.35 23.35
CA ARG A 38 8.23 -6.97 22.91
C ARG A 38 6.93 -6.17 23.01
N PHE A 39 5.82 -6.77 22.61
CA PHE A 39 4.52 -6.11 22.62
C PHE A 39 3.59 -6.77 23.64
N ARG A 40 2.96 -5.93 24.46
CA ARG A 40 1.90 -6.34 25.39
C ARG A 40 0.65 -5.52 25.17
N PHE A 41 -0.50 -6.15 25.34
CA PHE A 41 -1.81 -5.59 25.04
C PHE A 41 -2.67 -5.56 26.29
N SER A 42 -3.42 -4.48 26.45
CA SER A 42 -4.37 -4.29 27.53
C SER A 42 -5.62 -3.58 27.03
N THR A 43 -6.63 -3.45 27.88
CA THR A 43 -7.83 -2.64 27.57
C THR A 43 -7.52 -1.16 27.40
N ARG A 44 -6.36 -0.68 27.88
CA ARG A 44 -5.93 0.72 27.81
C ARG A 44 -5.02 1.02 26.61
N GLY A 45 -4.65 0.01 25.82
CA GLY A 45 -3.75 0.16 24.67
C GLY A 45 -2.64 -0.88 24.65
N MET A 46 -1.58 -0.58 23.89
CA MET A 46 -0.40 -1.41 23.70
C MET A 46 0.81 -0.80 24.41
N SER A 47 1.69 -1.64 24.96
CA SER A 47 3.03 -1.25 25.41
C SER A 47 4.08 -1.99 24.58
N GLU A 48 5.12 -1.24 24.20
CA GLU A 48 6.25 -1.72 23.43
C GLU A 48 7.53 -1.57 24.25
N VAL A 49 8.36 -2.62 24.23
CA VAL A 49 9.72 -2.59 24.75
C VAL A 49 10.68 -2.41 23.59
N SER A 50 11.48 -1.34 23.56
CA SER A 50 12.38 -1.10 22.41
C SER A 50 13.63 -1.96 22.40
N GLN A 51 14.05 -2.51 23.55
CA GLN A 51 15.26 -3.34 23.67
C GLN A 51 15.05 -4.53 24.61
N ALA A 52 15.59 -5.69 24.26
CA ALA A 52 15.46 -6.91 25.06
C ALA A 52 16.01 -6.78 26.49
N SER A 53 17.04 -5.93 26.70
CA SER A 53 17.61 -5.64 28.03
C SER A 53 16.58 -5.03 29.00
N ALA A 54 15.55 -4.36 28.49
CA ALA A 54 14.49 -3.73 29.26
C ALA A 54 13.34 -4.68 29.66
N LEU A 55 13.37 -5.95 29.23
CA LEU A 55 12.38 -6.96 29.61
C LEU A 55 12.33 -7.26 31.12
N LYS A 56 13.34 -6.84 31.88
CA LYS A 56 13.35 -6.95 33.35
C LYS A 56 12.31 -6.07 34.05
N LEU A 57 11.69 -5.14 33.32
CA LEU A 57 10.64 -4.29 33.83
C LEU A 57 9.28 -5.03 33.78
N ASN A 58 8.53 -4.97 34.88
CA ASN A 58 7.20 -5.59 34.95
C ASN A 58 6.18 -4.74 34.20
N PHE A 59 5.93 -5.10 32.94
CA PHE A 59 4.86 -4.50 32.14
C PHE A 59 3.56 -5.29 32.30
N LEU A 60 2.45 -4.58 32.53
CA LEU A 60 1.11 -5.16 32.56
C LEU A 60 0.60 -5.41 31.12
N GLY A 61 -0.21 -6.44 30.95
CA GLY A 61 -0.86 -6.78 29.68
C GLY A 61 -0.54 -8.20 29.20
N GLU A 62 -1.38 -8.68 28.30
CA GLU A 62 -1.24 -9.96 27.63
C GLU A 62 -0.19 -9.87 26.51
N LEU A 63 0.59 -10.93 26.34
CA LEU A 63 1.57 -11.01 25.27
C LEU A 63 0.87 -11.12 23.91
N GLY A 64 1.46 -10.51 22.88
CA GLY A 64 1.00 -10.67 21.51
C GLY A 64 0.98 -12.12 21.02
N LYS A 65 0.44 -12.32 19.83
CA LYS A 65 0.42 -13.60 19.13
C LYS A 65 1.18 -13.50 17.82
N LEU A 66 1.91 -14.56 17.46
CA LEU A 66 2.60 -14.70 16.19
C LEU A 66 1.92 -15.79 15.37
N LEU A 67 2.02 -15.67 14.05
CA LEU A 67 1.58 -16.71 13.13
C LEU A 67 2.70 -17.72 12.88
N ILE A 68 2.35 -19.00 12.94
CA ILE A 68 3.16 -20.10 12.42
C ILE A 68 2.55 -20.52 11.08
N LEU A 69 3.39 -20.65 10.06
CA LEU A 69 3.03 -21.16 8.75
C LEU A 69 3.60 -22.57 8.59
N GLU A 70 2.73 -23.52 8.28
CA GLU A 70 3.06 -24.94 8.12
C GLU A 70 3.26 -25.29 6.64
N GLU A 71 4.13 -24.52 5.98
CA GLU A 71 4.35 -24.53 4.54
C GLU A 71 5.85 -24.59 4.21
N SER A 72 6.18 -24.73 2.93
CA SER A 72 7.57 -24.58 2.47
C SER A 72 8.11 -23.15 2.73
N GLU A 73 9.43 -23.01 2.93
CA GLU A 73 10.10 -21.72 3.14
C GLU A 73 9.68 -20.66 2.11
N CYS A 74 9.74 -21.01 0.82
CA CYS A 74 9.39 -20.11 -0.27
C CYS A 74 7.92 -19.65 -0.21
N THR A 75 7.00 -20.56 0.17
CA THR A 75 5.58 -20.22 0.28
C THR A 75 5.35 -19.30 1.47
N THR A 76 5.96 -19.62 2.61
CA THR A 76 5.92 -18.79 3.81
C THR A 76 6.45 -17.38 3.54
N ASP A 77 7.64 -17.27 2.95
CA ASP A 77 8.28 -16.00 2.68
C ASP A 77 7.45 -15.15 1.72
N ASN A 78 6.92 -15.76 0.65
CA ASN A 78 6.04 -15.05 -0.28
C ASN A 78 4.79 -14.52 0.42
N PHE A 79 4.17 -15.30 1.31
CA PHE A 79 2.98 -14.84 2.02
C PHE A 79 3.31 -13.71 3.01
N ILE A 80 4.38 -13.86 3.81
CA ILE A 80 4.83 -12.81 4.74
C ILE A 80 5.16 -11.52 3.99
N GLN A 81 5.88 -11.60 2.87
CA GLN A 81 6.18 -10.46 2.01
C GLN A 81 4.91 -9.79 1.49
N LEU A 82 3.93 -10.58 1.06
CA LEU A 82 2.66 -10.06 0.58
C LEU A 82 1.87 -9.36 1.69
N VAL A 83 1.89 -9.88 2.92
CA VAL A 83 1.28 -9.22 4.09
C VAL A 83 1.98 -7.90 4.39
N CYS A 84 3.32 -7.86 4.40
CA CYS A 84 4.07 -6.63 4.59
C CYS A 84 3.77 -5.58 3.50
N ALA A 85 3.78 -5.98 2.23
CA ALA A 85 3.45 -5.11 1.11
C ALA A 85 2.00 -4.60 1.19
N SER A 86 1.06 -5.49 1.58
CA SER A 86 -0.33 -5.13 1.82
C SER A 86 -0.47 -4.08 2.93
N ASN A 87 0.33 -4.18 4.01
CA ASN A 87 0.34 -3.19 5.08
C ASN A 87 0.79 -1.82 4.59
N ILE A 88 1.86 -1.74 3.79
CA ILE A 88 2.34 -0.49 3.18
C ILE A 88 1.24 0.14 2.31
N VAL A 89 0.56 -0.67 1.49
CA VAL A 89 -0.55 -0.20 0.65
C VAL A 89 -1.72 0.30 1.48
N LEU A 90 -2.07 -0.37 2.58
CA LEU A 90 -3.15 0.06 3.47
C LEU A 90 -2.82 1.36 4.21
N GLU A 91 -1.60 1.51 4.72
CA GLU A 91 -1.17 2.74 5.41
C GLU A 91 -0.95 3.90 4.42
N GLY A 92 -0.55 3.60 3.18
CA GLY A 92 -0.27 4.60 2.14
C GLY A 92 1.08 5.30 2.31
N PHE A 93 1.99 4.72 3.11
CA PHE A 93 3.38 5.13 3.28
C PHE A 93 4.15 3.96 3.92
N PRO A 94 5.47 3.83 3.68
CA PRO A 94 6.28 2.78 4.29
C PRO A 94 6.67 3.15 5.73
N ASP A 95 6.80 2.13 6.57
CA ASP A 95 7.43 2.32 7.88
C ASP A 95 8.95 2.51 7.73
N LYS A 96 9.56 3.22 8.69
CA LYS A 96 11.02 3.43 8.71
C LYS A 96 11.81 2.23 9.27
N GLY A 97 11.12 1.20 9.78
CA GLY A 97 11.73 0.00 10.35
C GLY A 97 12.08 -1.06 9.31
N THR A 98 13.08 -1.88 9.60
CA THR A 98 13.39 -3.11 8.85
C THR A 98 12.26 -4.11 9.03
N SER A 99 11.34 -4.14 8.07
CA SER A 99 10.27 -5.14 8.05
C SER A 99 10.85 -6.53 7.85
N ALA A 100 10.58 -7.44 8.78
CA ALA A 100 10.97 -8.82 8.62
C ALA A 100 10.09 -9.49 7.56
N THR A 101 10.66 -9.66 6.38
CA THR A 101 10.00 -10.17 5.17
C THR A 101 10.17 -11.68 4.98
N CYS A 102 10.62 -12.41 5.99
CA CYS A 102 10.80 -13.86 5.90
C CYS A 102 10.39 -14.54 7.20
N GLY A 103 9.99 -15.81 7.07
CA GLY A 103 9.69 -16.68 8.18
C GLY A 103 10.98 -17.15 8.87
N PHE A 104 10.92 -17.29 10.19
CA PHE A 104 11.98 -17.92 10.95
C PHE A 104 11.69 -19.41 11.12
N PRO A 105 12.57 -20.32 10.69
CA PRO A 105 12.34 -21.76 10.86
C PRO A 105 12.28 -22.12 12.34
N LEU A 106 11.25 -22.87 12.74
CA LEU A 106 11.11 -23.40 14.09
C LEU A 106 11.61 -24.84 14.15
N ASP A 107 12.29 -25.17 15.24
CA ASP A 107 12.64 -26.57 15.51
C ASP A 107 11.38 -27.39 15.83
N ASP A 108 11.34 -28.64 15.37
CA ASP A 108 10.25 -29.57 15.68
C ASP A 108 10.35 -30.05 17.14
N ASP A 109 11.55 -30.06 17.73
CA ASP A 109 11.79 -30.40 19.14
C ASP A 109 11.40 -29.23 20.06
N PRO A 110 10.48 -29.43 21.03
CA PRO A 110 10.03 -28.37 21.94
C PRO A 110 11.16 -27.74 22.76
N ASP A 111 12.14 -28.53 23.21
CA ASP A 111 13.25 -28.05 24.05
C ASP A 111 14.20 -27.14 23.25
N GLU A 112 14.55 -27.53 22.02
CA GLU A 112 15.34 -26.68 21.12
C GLU A 112 14.58 -25.42 20.71
N ARG A 113 13.26 -25.54 20.48
CA ARG A 113 12.40 -24.39 20.19
C ARG A 113 12.37 -23.38 21.35
N GLU A 114 12.25 -23.86 22.60
CA GLU A 114 12.31 -22.99 23.78
C GLU A 114 13.67 -22.29 23.89
N LYS A 115 14.78 -23.01 23.64
CA LYS A 115 16.12 -22.39 23.57
C LYS A 115 16.22 -21.34 22.47
N GLN A 116 15.63 -21.56 21.28
CA GLN A 116 15.59 -20.56 20.21
C GLN A 116 14.86 -19.30 20.67
N PHE A 117 13.73 -19.45 21.35
CA PHE A 117 12.94 -18.34 21.86
C PHE A 117 13.68 -17.51 22.90
N GLU A 118 14.38 -18.16 23.84
CA GLU A 118 15.14 -17.46 24.87
C GLU A 118 16.41 -16.80 24.31
N ASN A 119 17.17 -17.51 23.48
CA ASN A 119 18.52 -17.10 23.11
C ASN A 119 18.61 -16.34 21.79
N VAL A 120 17.67 -16.53 20.86
CA VAL A 120 17.67 -15.87 19.55
C VAL A 120 16.72 -14.69 19.55
N PHE A 121 15.44 -14.90 19.87
CA PHE A 121 14.43 -13.85 19.73
C PHE A 121 14.57 -12.68 20.72
N ARG A 122 15.32 -12.86 21.81
CA ARG A 122 15.66 -11.80 22.76
C ARG A 122 17.07 -11.24 22.56
N SER A 123 17.73 -11.57 21.45
CA SER A 123 19.00 -10.96 21.06
C SER A 123 18.77 -9.62 20.32
N VAL A 124 19.74 -8.72 20.42
CA VAL A 124 19.76 -7.46 19.64
C VAL A 124 19.76 -7.82 18.14
N GLY A 125 18.95 -7.11 17.36
CA GLY A 125 18.70 -7.42 15.95
C GLY A 125 17.42 -8.25 15.74
N PHE A 126 17.31 -9.45 16.31
CA PHE A 126 16.08 -10.25 16.18
C PHE A 126 14.91 -9.66 16.95
N PHE A 127 15.16 -9.14 18.15
CA PHE A 127 14.14 -8.47 18.95
C PHE A 127 13.53 -7.27 18.21
N GLU A 128 14.34 -6.59 17.40
CA GLU A 128 13.93 -5.42 16.61
C GLU A 128 13.05 -5.78 15.39
N ARG A 129 13.06 -7.04 14.97
CA ARG A 129 12.29 -7.55 13.81
C ARG A 129 10.81 -7.77 14.09
N PHE A 130 10.41 -7.93 15.35
CA PHE A 130 9.01 -8.09 15.72
C PHE A 130 8.24 -6.79 15.48
N ILE A 131 7.13 -6.86 14.74
CA ILE A 131 6.38 -5.68 14.31
C ILE A 131 4.89 -5.89 14.62
N TRP A 132 4.32 -4.90 15.29
CA TRP A 132 2.87 -4.76 15.44
C TRP A 132 2.38 -3.52 14.67
N ARG A 133 1.25 -3.64 13.98
CA ARG A 133 0.46 -2.51 13.46
C ARG A 133 -1.02 -2.80 13.61
N GLU A 134 -1.82 -1.77 13.85
CA GLU A 134 -3.28 -1.87 13.93
C GLU A 134 -3.89 -2.39 12.61
N THR A 135 -3.22 -2.15 11.48
CA THR A 135 -3.62 -2.57 10.14
C THR A 135 -3.24 -4.00 9.77
N LEU A 136 -2.45 -4.72 10.59
CA LEU A 136 -1.98 -6.07 10.24
C LEU A 136 -3.11 -7.06 9.94
N PRO A 137 -4.22 -7.15 10.71
CA PRO A 137 -5.33 -8.03 10.36
C PRO A 137 -5.93 -7.72 8.97
N SER A 138 -6.07 -6.43 8.64
CA SER A 138 -6.49 -6.00 7.29
C SER A 138 -5.45 -6.32 6.22
N ALA A 139 -4.16 -6.24 6.54
CA ALA A 139 -3.09 -6.61 5.63
C ALA A 139 -3.11 -8.12 5.32
N VAL A 140 -3.38 -8.96 6.33
CA VAL A 140 -3.58 -10.40 6.14
C VAL A 140 -4.81 -10.66 5.28
N ALA A 141 -5.93 -9.97 5.51
CA ALA A 141 -7.12 -10.10 4.66
C ALA A 141 -6.85 -9.72 3.19
N LEU A 142 -6.12 -8.64 2.94
CA LEU A 142 -5.75 -8.23 1.58
C LEU A 142 -4.80 -9.26 0.92
N ALA A 143 -3.80 -9.75 1.65
CA ALA A 143 -2.88 -10.77 1.16
C ALA A 143 -3.58 -12.09 0.86
N ALA A 144 -4.43 -12.56 1.77
CA ALA A 144 -5.24 -13.76 1.62
C ALA A 144 -6.19 -13.67 0.41
N HIS A 145 -6.83 -12.51 0.21
CA HIS A 145 -7.66 -12.25 -0.97
C HIS A 145 -6.86 -12.33 -2.28
N ALA A 146 -5.63 -11.80 -2.28
CA ALA A 146 -4.78 -11.78 -3.48
C ALA A 146 -4.05 -13.11 -3.75
N TRP A 147 -3.95 -14.02 -2.76
CA TRP A 147 -3.06 -15.18 -2.79
C TRP A 147 -3.24 -16.11 -4.00
N GLY A 148 -4.47 -16.22 -4.51
CA GLY A 148 -4.79 -17.02 -5.71
C GLY A 148 -4.58 -16.30 -7.05
N GLU A 149 -4.36 -14.98 -7.07
CA GLU A 149 -4.32 -14.17 -8.30
C GLU A 149 -2.98 -13.44 -8.47
N LYS A 150 -2.07 -14.02 -9.26
CA LYS A 150 -0.72 -13.48 -9.50
C LYS A 150 -0.69 -11.99 -9.89
N LYS A 151 -1.68 -11.54 -10.66
CA LYS A 151 -1.79 -10.13 -11.04
C LYS A 151 -2.04 -9.22 -9.84
N LEU A 152 -2.87 -9.62 -8.89
CA LEU A 152 -3.08 -8.88 -7.65
C LEU A 152 -1.82 -8.88 -6.79
N ILE A 153 -1.15 -10.02 -6.65
CA ILE A 153 0.12 -10.14 -5.91
C ILE A 153 1.14 -9.14 -6.48
N TYR A 154 1.34 -9.14 -7.80
CA TYR A 154 2.27 -8.20 -8.43
C TYR A 154 1.81 -6.74 -8.34
N ALA A 155 0.51 -6.45 -8.44
CA ALA A 155 -0.01 -5.10 -8.25
C ALA A 155 0.30 -4.57 -6.83
N ILE A 156 0.11 -5.40 -5.80
CA ILE A 156 0.40 -5.06 -4.41
C ILE A 156 1.90 -4.78 -4.23
N HIS A 157 2.78 -5.67 -4.70
CA HIS A 157 4.22 -5.48 -4.57
C HIS A 157 4.74 -4.26 -5.34
N LYS A 158 4.27 -4.04 -6.57
CA LYS A 158 4.67 -2.85 -7.35
C LYS A 158 4.25 -1.56 -6.65
N LEU A 159 3.03 -1.51 -6.12
CA LEU A 159 2.56 -0.33 -5.40
C LEU A 159 3.31 -0.12 -4.07
N ALA A 160 3.59 -1.18 -3.32
CA ALA A 160 4.40 -1.10 -2.10
C ALA A 160 5.81 -0.57 -2.40
N HIS A 161 6.47 -1.08 -3.44
CA HIS A 161 7.78 -0.57 -3.88
C HIS A 161 7.73 0.87 -4.40
N SER A 162 6.61 1.31 -4.97
CA SER A 162 6.42 2.72 -5.31
C SER A 162 6.51 3.59 -4.05
N TYR A 163 5.80 3.22 -2.98
CA TYR A 163 5.83 3.93 -1.70
C TYR A 163 7.21 3.91 -1.03
N GLU A 164 7.92 2.77 -1.10
CA GLU A 164 9.28 2.64 -0.58
C GLU A 164 10.30 3.48 -1.37
N THR A 165 10.07 3.66 -2.67
CA THR A 165 10.93 4.49 -3.53
C THR A 165 10.78 5.96 -3.21
N GLU A 166 9.55 6.44 -3.12
CA GLU A 166 9.20 7.80 -2.74
C GLU A 166 7.78 7.83 -2.20
N SER A 167 7.58 8.48 -1.06
CA SER A 167 6.26 8.63 -0.47
C SER A 167 6.16 9.90 0.34
N VAL A 168 4.95 10.42 0.39
CA VAL A 168 4.54 11.50 1.28
C VAL A 168 3.40 11.00 2.13
N THR A 169 3.40 11.39 3.40
CA THR A 169 2.32 10.95 4.28
C THR A 169 1.00 11.59 3.83
N PRO A 170 -0.14 10.86 3.90
CA PRO A 170 -1.46 11.46 3.64
C PRO A 170 -1.71 12.70 4.50
N HIS A 171 -1.13 12.73 5.71
CA HIS A 171 -1.17 13.90 6.58
C HIS A 171 -0.52 15.14 5.94
N SER A 172 0.67 15.00 5.36
CA SER A 172 1.36 16.10 4.67
C SER A 172 0.63 16.54 3.40
N MET A 173 -0.17 15.66 2.80
CA MET A 173 -1.03 15.97 1.67
C MET A 173 -2.39 16.55 2.09
N HIS A 174 -2.67 16.75 3.38
CA HIS A 174 -3.94 17.35 3.80
C HIS A 174 -3.97 18.85 3.40
N PRO A 175 -5.07 19.37 2.82
CA PRO A 175 -5.14 20.75 2.33
C PRO A 175 -4.87 21.84 3.37
N ARG A 176 -5.23 21.61 4.65
CA ARG A 176 -4.87 22.49 5.78
C ARG A 176 -3.39 22.87 5.89
N TYR A 177 -2.49 22.08 5.30
CA TYR A 177 -1.05 22.34 5.30
C TYR A 177 -0.56 23.07 4.03
N GLY A 178 -1.46 23.37 3.09
CA GLY A 178 -1.15 24.01 1.83
C GLY A 178 -0.07 23.29 1.06
N GLN A 179 0.89 24.06 0.54
CA GLN A 179 2.08 23.52 -0.09
C GLN A 179 3.11 23.14 0.99
N ALA A 180 3.06 21.89 1.45
CA ALA A 180 4.01 21.36 2.43
C ALA A 180 5.39 21.04 1.82
N PHE A 181 5.43 20.78 0.52
CA PHE A 181 6.65 20.42 -0.21
C PHE A 181 6.93 21.37 -1.36
N GLU A 182 8.21 21.69 -1.53
CA GLU A 182 8.71 22.27 -2.75
C GLU A 182 8.53 21.26 -3.89
N LYS A 183 7.99 21.73 -5.02
CA LYS A 183 7.63 20.85 -6.13
C LYS A 183 8.81 20.60 -7.07
N HIS A 184 9.68 21.59 -7.21
CA HIS A 184 10.88 21.50 -8.01
C HIS A 184 12.09 21.25 -7.12
N THR A 185 12.95 20.38 -7.60
CA THR A 185 14.26 20.16 -7.01
C THR A 185 15.27 20.12 -8.14
N ASP A 186 16.42 20.75 -7.96
CA ASP A 186 17.53 20.64 -8.91
C ASP A 186 18.29 19.31 -8.74
N GLU A 187 17.87 18.47 -7.78
CA GLU A 187 18.49 17.18 -7.53
C GLU A 187 18.04 16.12 -8.54
N PHE A 188 18.91 15.79 -9.50
CA PHE A 188 18.68 14.71 -10.46
C PHE A 188 18.31 13.37 -9.81
N ALA A 189 18.88 13.07 -8.64
CA ALA A 189 18.56 11.85 -7.89
C ALA A 189 17.07 11.81 -7.48
N SER A 190 16.49 12.97 -7.16
CA SER A 190 15.06 13.06 -6.87
C SER A 190 14.21 12.81 -8.11
N HIS A 191 14.58 13.39 -9.26
CA HIS A 191 13.86 13.13 -10.52
C HIS A 191 13.83 11.64 -10.88
N VAL A 192 14.95 10.94 -10.68
CA VAL A 192 15.02 9.48 -10.87
C VAL A 192 14.08 8.75 -9.92
N ARG A 193 14.09 9.08 -8.63
CA ARG A 193 13.21 8.45 -7.64
C ARG A 193 11.73 8.67 -7.96
N SER A 194 11.32 9.90 -8.24
CA SER A 194 9.92 10.22 -8.55
C SER A 194 9.46 9.50 -9.83
N SER A 195 10.33 9.45 -10.84
CA SER A 195 10.10 8.70 -12.07
C SER A 195 9.87 7.20 -11.83
N ILE A 196 10.74 6.57 -11.03
CA ILE A 196 10.60 5.14 -10.68
C ILE A 196 9.31 4.91 -9.88
N ALA A 197 9.01 5.75 -8.89
CA ALA A 197 7.81 5.63 -8.08
C ALA A 197 6.53 5.73 -8.94
N ILE A 198 6.45 6.71 -9.85
CA ILE A 198 5.32 6.88 -10.78
C ILE A 198 5.20 5.66 -11.70
N ASN A 199 6.31 5.19 -12.27
CA ASN A 199 6.33 4.01 -13.14
C ASN A 199 5.80 2.76 -12.40
N LEU A 200 6.22 2.54 -11.16
CA LEU A 200 5.77 1.42 -10.34
C LEU A 200 4.28 1.52 -9.99
N ALA A 201 3.80 2.70 -9.56
CA ALA A 201 2.38 2.91 -9.25
C ALA A 201 1.49 2.69 -10.48
N TYR A 202 1.87 3.24 -11.64
CA TYR A 202 1.11 3.02 -12.87
C TYR A 202 1.18 1.56 -13.34
N SER A 203 2.33 0.90 -13.18
CA SER A 203 2.49 -0.53 -13.48
C SER A 203 1.60 -1.42 -12.61
N ALA A 204 1.23 -0.98 -11.39
CA ALA A 204 0.22 -1.66 -10.58
C ALA A 204 -1.17 -1.55 -11.22
N ILE A 205 -1.55 -0.38 -11.75
CA ILE A 205 -2.81 -0.17 -12.49
C ILE A 205 -2.87 -1.08 -13.73
N GLU A 206 -1.74 -1.28 -14.40
CA GLU A 206 -1.59 -2.21 -15.53
C GLU A 206 -1.86 -3.67 -15.12
N GLU A 207 -1.29 -4.13 -14.00
CA GLU A 207 -1.54 -5.49 -13.49
C GLU A 207 -3.02 -5.72 -13.17
N LEU A 208 -3.71 -4.69 -12.64
CA LEU A 208 -5.16 -4.74 -12.42
C LEU A 208 -5.96 -4.84 -13.73
N GLY A 209 -5.35 -4.55 -14.89
CA GLY A 209 -6.05 -4.50 -16.17
C GLY A 209 -7.01 -3.30 -16.30
N LEU A 210 -6.76 -2.25 -15.52
CA LEU A 210 -7.60 -1.05 -15.41
C LEU A 210 -7.02 0.15 -16.17
N THR A 211 -6.25 -0.09 -17.24
CA THR A 211 -5.74 0.96 -18.11
C THR A 211 -6.69 1.34 -19.23
N VAL A 212 -6.51 2.55 -19.77
CA VAL A 212 -7.26 3.07 -20.90
C VAL A 212 -6.73 2.44 -22.19
N GLN A 213 -7.48 1.49 -22.75
CA GLN A 213 -7.15 0.83 -24.02
C GLN A 213 -7.57 1.71 -25.21
N ALA A 214 -6.74 2.72 -25.52
CA ALA A 214 -6.88 3.57 -26.70
C ALA A 214 -5.81 3.24 -27.75
N SER A 215 -6.08 3.58 -29.02
CA SER A 215 -5.11 3.46 -30.12
C SER A 215 -5.29 4.56 -31.15
N SER A 216 -4.39 4.66 -32.13
CA SER A 216 -4.54 5.61 -33.25
C SER A 216 -5.84 5.41 -34.04
N LYS A 217 -6.31 4.16 -34.16
CA LYS A 217 -7.57 3.78 -34.82
C LYS A 217 -8.79 3.99 -33.92
N LYS A 218 -8.60 3.93 -32.60
CA LYS A 218 -9.64 4.09 -31.58
C LYS A 218 -9.16 5.13 -30.57
N ARG A 219 -9.17 6.40 -31.02
CA ARG A 219 -8.64 7.53 -30.25
C ARG A 219 -9.39 7.69 -28.94
N ARG A 220 -8.66 8.10 -27.90
CA ARG A 220 -9.18 8.34 -26.54
C ARG A 220 -10.27 9.42 -26.54
N PHE A 221 -10.00 10.51 -27.24
CA PHE A 221 -10.87 11.67 -27.34
C PHE A 221 -11.42 11.85 -28.74
N LEU A 222 -12.57 12.51 -28.83
CA LEU A 222 -13.16 12.91 -30.10
C LEU A 222 -12.31 14.03 -30.74
N PRO A 223 -12.02 13.97 -32.06
CA PRO A 223 -11.29 15.03 -32.74
C PRO A 223 -12.06 16.36 -32.68
N GLY A 224 -11.38 17.45 -32.30
CA GLY A 224 -11.98 18.80 -32.27
C GLY A 224 -12.86 19.11 -31.07
N ALA A 225 -13.01 18.18 -30.12
CA ALA A 225 -13.68 18.41 -28.85
C ALA A 225 -12.65 18.53 -27.73
N ASN A 226 -12.76 19.56 -26.88
CA ASN A 226 -11.87 19.79 -25.75
C ASN A 226 -12.00 18.66 -24.72
N ASN A 227 -11.11 17.67 -24.81
CA ASN A 227 -11.02 16.52 -23.90
C ASN A 227 -12.29 15.66 -23.79
N GLU A 228 -13.22 15.74 -24.75
CA GLU A 228 -14.42 14.90 -24.72
C GLU A 228 -14.08 13.44 -25.07
N TRP A 229 -14.41 12.52 -24.17
CA TRP A 229 -14.16 11.09 -24.32
C TRP A 229 -14.83 10.52 -25.56
N ASN A 230 -14.10 9.68 -26.30
CA ASN A 230 -14.71 8.81 -27.31
C ASN A 230 -15.52 7.72 -26.59
N PRO A 231 -16.86 7.65 -26.74
CA PRO A 231 -17.69 6.68 -26.04
C PRO A 231 -17.29 5.23 -26.34
N LYS A 232 -16.75 4.96 -27.54
CA LYS A 232 -16.26 3.63 -27.90
C LYS A 232 -15.11 3.18 -27.02
N VAL A 233 -14.30 4.10 -26.48
CA VAL A 233 -13.21 3.83 -25.54
C VAL A 233 -13.71 3.85 -24.10
N LEU A 234 -14.51 4.87 -23.74
CA LEU A 234 -14.96 5.08 -22.37
C LEU A 234 -15.88 3.97 -21.88
N GLU A 235 -16.90 3.56 -22.65
CA GLU A 235 -17.88 2.57 -22.18
C GLU A 235 -17.26 1.21 -21.83
N PRO A 236 -16.41 0.60 -22.68
CA PRO A 236 -15.73 -0.64 -22.30
C PRO A 236 -14.79 -0.46 -21.10
N PHE A 237 -14.22 0.72 -20.93
CA PHE A 237 -13.32 1.01 -19.82
C PHE A 237 -14.07 1.13 -18.50
N VAL A 238 -15.14 1.92 -18.46
CA VAL A 238 -16.07 1.99 -17.31
C VAL A 238 -16.63 0.61 -16.99
N GLY A 239 -16.97 -0.20 -18.01
CA GLY A 239 -17.39 -1.58 -17.80
C GLY A 239 -16.34 -2.46 -17.10
N ARG A 240 -15.03 -2.22 -17.30
CA ARG A 240 -13.97 -2.91 -16.55
C ARG A 240 -13.85 -2.41 -15.11
N LEU A 241 -14.02 -1.11 -14.89
CA LEU A 241 -14.05 -0.52 -13.55
C LEU A 241 -15.22 -1.09 -12.73
N SER A 242 -16.43 -1.12 -13.29
CA SER A 242 -17.61 -1.67 -12.59
C SER A 242 -17.47 -3.16 -12.27
N LYS A 243 -16.84 -3.95 -13.13
CA LYS A 243 -16.51 -5.37 -12.84
C LYS A 243 -15.49 -5.53 -11.71
N SER A 244 -14.78 -4.47 -11.36
CA SER A 244 -13.81 -4.43 -10.26
C SER A 244 -14.37 -3.68 -9.04
N ASN A 245 -15.69 -3.66 -8.87
CA ASN A 245 -16.39 -3.00 -7.75
C ASN A 245 -16.12 -1.49 -7.63
N ILE A 246 -15.85 -0.82 -8.77
CA ILE A 246 -15.65 0.63 -8.82
C ILE A 246 -16.86 1.29 -9.47
N GLU A 247 -17.44 2.26 -8.77
CA GLU A 247 -18.62 2.99 -9.23
C GLU A 247 -18.29 3.81 -10.50
N ARG A 248 -19.28 3.95 -11.40
CA ARG A 248 -19.09 4.64 -12.69
C ARG A 248 -18.75 6.13 -12.53
N ASP A 249 -19.36 6.75 -11.53
CA ASP A 249 -19.24 8.15 -11.13
C ASP A 249 -18.17 8.35 -10.06
N ALA A 250 -17.38 7.32 -9.74
CA ALA A 250 -16.32 7.45 -8.74
C ALA A 250 -15.32 8.54 -9.13
N THR A 251 -15.06 9.42 -8.19
CA THR A 251 -14.09 10.51 -8.27
C THR A 251 -12.98 10.30 -7.25
N ILE A 252 -11.85 10.94 -7.50
CA ILE A 252 -10.72 10.97 -6.58
C ILE A 252 -10.18 12.39 -6.52
N GLU A 253 -9.69 12.79 -5.34
CA GLU A 253 -8.97 14.04 -5.18
C GLU A 253 -7.62 13.96 -5.90
N TRP A 254 -7.40 14.91 -6.80
CA TRP A 254 -6.15 15.12 -7.52
C TRP A 254 -5.46 16.35 -6.97
N VAL A 255 -4.35 16.14 -6.28
CA VAL A 255 -3.61 17.20 -5.58
C VAL A 255 -2.80 18.01 -6.59
N THR A 256 -3.04 19.31 -6.65
CA THR A 256 -2.31 20.25 -7.51
C THR A 256 -1.90 21.45 -6.70
N ARG A 257 -0.62 21.48 -6.30
CA ARG A 257 -0.06 22.54 -5.46
C ARG A 257 1.24 23.07 -6.05
N GLY A 258 1.57 24.32 -5.74
CA GLY A 258 2.70 25.04 -6.33
C GLY A 258 2.25 26.13 -7.31
N ALA A 259 3.21 26.76 -8.01
CA ALA A 259 3.01 27.96 -8.82
C ALA A 259 2.08 27.74 -10.03
N ALA A 260 1.56 28.80 -10.64
CA ALA A 260 0.69 28.68 -11.82
C ALA A 260 1.41 28.09 -13.06
N THR A 261 2.74 28.13 -13.09
CA THR A 261 3.61 27.60 -14.17
C THR A 261 3.80 26.09 -14.14
N GLU A 262 3.31 25.44 -13.08
CA GLU A 262 3.34 23.99 -12.92
C GLU A 262 2.57 23.29 -14.04
N LEU A 263 2.93 22.03 -14.35
CA LEU A 263 2.30 21.18 -15.37
C LEU A 263 0.78 21.39 -15.46
N GLN A 264 0.35 22.28 -16.37
CA GLN A 264 -1.06 22.66 -16.56
C GLN A 264 -1.83 21.61 -17.37
N VAL A 265 -1.37 20.36 -17.36
CA VAL A 265 -1.79 19.37 -18.34
C VAL A 265 -3.31 19.15 -18.26
N PHE A 266 -3.94 19.45 -17.11
CA PHE A 266 -5.35 19.19 -16.86
C PHE A 266 -6.07 20.23 -15.98
N SER A 267 -5.60 21.49 -15.92
CA SER A 267 -6.16 22.51 -15.00
C SER A 267 -7.64 22.86 -15.19
N GLU A 268 -8.26 22.39 -16.27
CA GLU A 268 -9.67 22.60 -16.61
C GLU A 268 -10.55 21.35 -16.41
N ILE A 269 -9.99 20.23 -15.92
CA ILE A 269 -10.72 18.97 -15.78
C ILE A 269 -11.02 18.68 -14.30
N GLY A 270 -12.31 18.57 -13.98
CA GLY A 270 -12.81 18.30 -12.64
C GLY A 270 -13.40 19.53 -11.97
N GLU A 271 -13.98 19.32 -10.79
CA GLU A 271 -14.50 20.40 -9.96
C GLU A 271 -13.45 20.76 -8.90
N ALA A 272 -13.30 22.05 -8.59
CA ALA A 272 -12.42 22.48 -7.52
C ALA A 272 -12.81 21.78 -6.21
N SER A 273 -11.82 21.26 -5.48
CA SER A 273 -12.06 20.70 -4.15
C SER A 273 -12.53 21.78 -3.18
N GLU A 274 -13.17 21.38 -2.08
CA GLU A 274 -13.63 22.29 -1.02
C GLU A 274 -12.52 23.20 -0.48
N PHE A 275 -11.26 22.75 -0.55
CA PHE A 275 -10.11 23.46 -0.01
C PHE A 275 -9.26 24.18 -1.06
N SER A 276 -9.70 24.19 -2.33
CA SER A 276 -9.01 24.89 -3.39
C SER A 276 -9.16 26.40 -3.22
N ASP A 277 -8.04 27.12 -3.18
CA ASP A 277 -7.99 28.59 -3.23
C ASP A 277 -7.81 29.12 -4.66
N GLY A 278 -7.56 28.23 -5.63
CA GLY A 278 -7.37 28.57 -7.04
C GLY A 278 -5.98 29.16 -7.36
N GLU A 279 -5.14 29.39 -6.35
CA GLU A 279 -3.82 29.98 -6.49
C GLU A 279 -2.72 29.00 -6.07
N LYS A 280 -2.66 28.64 -4.79
CA LYS A 280 -1.62 27.78 -4.20
C LYS A 280 -2.10 26.36 -3.98
N ILE A 281 -3.37 26.20 -3.66
CA ILE A 281 -4.08 24.92 -3.54
C ILE A 281 -5.10 24.90 -4.67
N ARG A 282 -4.83 24.07 -5.68
CA ARG A 282 -5.68 23.89 -6.87
C ARG A 282 -6.17 22.44 -6.98
N ASP A 283 -6.27 21.78 -5.83
CA ASP A 283 -6.72 20.39 -5.73
C ASP A 283 -8.13 20.27 -6.31
N SER A 284 -8.39 19.22 -7.09
CA SER A 284 -9.67 19.02 -7.79
C SER A 284 -10.22 17.62 -7.59
N MET A 285 -11.55 17.49 -7.63
CA MET A 285 -12.23 16.21 -7.71
C MET A 285 -12.33 15.79 -9.18
N VAL A 286 -11.63 14.72 -9.53
CA VAL A 286 -11.51 14.23 -10.91
C VAL A 286 -12.15 12.86 -11.02
N SER A 287 -12.92 12.62 -12.10
CA SER A 287 -13.45 11.27 -12.36
C SER A 287 -12.31 10.28 -12.58
N LEU A 288 -12.45 9.04 -12.10
CA LEU A 288 -11.40 8.02 -12.25
C LEU A 288 -10.88 7.81 -13.67
N PRO A 289 -11.70 7.86 -14.74
CA PRO A 289 -11.16 7.72 -16.09
C PRO A 289 -10.12 8.78 -16.46
N TYR A 290 -10.35 10.03 -16.04
CA TYR A 290 -9.37 11.11 -16.23
C TYR A 290 -8.17 10.94 -15.30
N ALA A 291 -8.37 10.61 -14.01
CA ALA A 291 -7.25 10.41 -13.10
C ALA A 291 -6.27 9.31 -13.57
N ILE A 292 -6.80 8.18 -14.06
CA ILE A 292 -5.98 7.09 -14.62
C ILE A 292 -5.23 7.54 -15.88
N GLN A 293 -5.87 8.35 -16.73
CA GLN A 293 -5.23 8.94 -17.89
C GLN A 293 -4.11 9.92 -17.48
N PHE A 294 -4.28 10.67 -16.40
CA PHE A 294 -3.26 11.60 -15.93
C PHE A 294 -2.04 10.80 -15.46
N CYS A 295 -2.24 9.70 -14.73
CA CYS A 295 -1.15 8.78 -14.38
C CYS A 295 -0.44 8.23 -15.63
N GLU A 296 -1.20 7.83 -16.66
CA GLU A 296 -0.63 7.38 -17.93
C GLU A 296 0.18 8.47 -18.64
N TYR A 297 -0.31 9.71 -18.62
CA TYR A 297 0.41 10.85 -19.19
C TYR A 297 1.74 11.09 -18.47
N LEU A 298 1.71 11.15 -17.13
CA LEU A 298 2.92 11.30 -16.30
C LEU A 298 3.91 10.19 -16.64
N ARG A 299 3.43 8.94 -16.71
CA ARG A 299 4.24 7.79 -17.08
C ARG A 299 4.87 7.93 -18.47
N ASN A 300 4.05 8.17 -19.49
CA ASN A 300 4.50 8.11 -20.89
C ASN A 300 5.31 9.33 -21.32
N GLN A 301 5.01 10.52 -20.79
CA GLN A 301 5.64 11.76 -21.23
C GLN A 301 6.84 12.16 -20.39
N LEU A 302 6.83 11.83 -19.09
CA LEU A 302 7.84 12.33 -18.15
C LEU A 302 8.77 11.23 -17.61
N THR A 303 8.36 9.95 -17.60
CA THR A 303 9.12 8.89 -16.88
C THR A 303 9.51 7.68 -17.72
N ALA A 304 8.90 7.43 -18.89
CA ALA A 304 9.10 6.18 -19.66
C ALA A 304 10.34 6.16 -20.58
N HIS A 305 11.03 7.29 -20.76
CA HIS A 305 12.18 7.43 -21.68
C HIS A 305 13.31 8.28 -21.07
N SER A 306 14.27 8.71 -21.88
CA SER A 306 15.26 9.72 -21.46
C SER A 306 14.54 10.95 -20.91
N PHE A 307 15.00 11.46 -19.77
CA PHE A 307 14.48 12.70 -19.21
C PHE A 307 14.59 13.84 -20.23
N LYS A 308 13.50 14.61 -20.30
CA LYS A 308 13.33 15.75 -21.20
C LYS A 308 13.09 17.00 -20.38
N GLU A 309 13.06 18.14 -21.06
CA GLU A 309 12.52 19.39 -20.53
C GLU A 309 11.14 19.14 -19.91
N GLY A 310 10.93 19.58 -18.67
CA GLY A 310 9.73 19.32 -17.86
C GLY A 310 9.84 18.14 -16.87
N THR A 311 10.94 17.38 -16.85
CA THR A 311 11.16 16.32 -15.83
C THR A 311 11.35 16.93 -14.44
N GLU A 312 11.94 18.12 -14.38
CA GLU A 312 12.11 18.96 -13.20
C GLU A 312 10.77 19.36 -12.54
N CYS A 313 9.65 19.19 -13.25
CA CYS A 313 8.31 19.39 -12.72
C CYS A 313 7.73 18.15 -12.01
N LEU A 314 8.42 17.01 -12.05
CA LEU A 314 8.06 15.85 -11.23
C LEU A 314 8.42 16.13 -9.78
N GLY A 315 7.42 16.03 -8.92
CA GLY A 315 7.64 16.12 -7.49
C GLY A 315 6.73 15.19 -6.68
N PRO A 316 6.70 15.41 -5.36
CA PRO A 316 5.97 14.54 -4.44
C PRO A 316 4.45 14.49 -4.71
N TYR A 317 3.87 15.53 -5.31
CA TYR A 317 2.44 15.59 -5.63
C TYR A 317 2.07 14.66 -6.80
N GLU A 318 2.88 14.62 -7.87
CA GLU A 318 2.67 13.70 -9.00
C GLU A 318 2.83 12.24 -8.58
N VAL A 319 3.82 11.96 -7.72
CA VAL A 319 4.02 10.63 -7.12
C VAL A 319 2.81 10.25 -6.28
N TYR A 320 2.38 11.13 -5.36
CA TYR A 320 1.22 10.89 -4.51
C TYR A 320 -0.04 10.63 -5.31
N ASN A 321 -0.34 11.45 -6.33
CA ASN A 321 -1.53 11.28 -7.15
C ASN A 321 -1.56 9.91 -7.84
N CYS A 322 -0.44 9.50 -8.45
CA CYS A 322 -0.32 8.17 -9.07
C CYS A 322 -0.51 7.03 -8.06
N GLN A 323 0.12 7.13 -6.89
CA GLN A 323 0.00 6.16 -5.81
C GLN A 323 -1.43 6.10 -5.26
N ASN A 324 -2.08 7.24 -5.05
CA ASN A 324 -3.43 7.36 -4.52
C ASN A 324 -4.45 6.73 -5.48
N VAL A 325 -4.33 7.00 -6.80
CA VAL A 325 -5.16 6.35 -7.83
C VAL A 325 -4.96 4.84 -7.81
N ALA A 326 -3.71 4.36 -7.86
CA ALA A 326 -3.41 2.93 -7.85
C ALA A 326 -3.93 2.24 -6.58
N ARG A 327 -3.73 2.85 -5.42
CA ARG A 327 -4.22 2.38 -4.11
C ARG A 327 -5.74 2.31 -4.08
N PHE A 328 -6.44 3.35 -4.52
CA PHE A 328 -7.90 3.36 -4.58
C PHE A 328 -8.42 2.19 -5.42
N LEU A 329 -7.90 2.02 -6.64
CA LEU A 329 -8.34 0.97 -7.56
C LEU A 329 -8.07 -0.43 -6.99
N LEU A 330 -6.89 -0.64 -6.41
CA LEU A 330 -6.50 -1.92 -5.82
C LEU A 330 -7.40 -2.27 -4.63
N LEU A 331 -7.56 -1.34 -3.68
CA LEU A 331 -8.35 -1.59 -2.48
C LEU A 331 -9.84 -1.74 -2.79
N LYS A 332 -10.39 -1.02 -3.78
CA LYS A 332 -11.77 -1.21 -4.23
C LYS A 332 -11.96 -2.58 -4.88
N ARG A 333 -11.04 -3.00 -5.76
CA ARG A 333 -11.09 -4.33 -6.39
C ARG A 333 -11.07 -5.46 -5.36
N CYS A 334 -10.26 -5.34 -4.32
CA CYS A 334 -10.19 -6.33 -3.24
C CYS A 334 -11.27 -6.15 -2.16
N GLU A 335 -12.19 -5.19 -2.30
CA GLU A 335 -13.21 -4.85 -1.29
C GLU A 335 -12.64 -4.48 0.10
N MET A 336 -11.43 -3.91 0.10
CA MET A 336 -10.66 -3.50 1.29
C MET A 336 -10.59 -1.98 1.48
N PHE A 337 -11.18 -1.19 0.57
CA PHE A 337 -11.20 0.27 0.71
C PHE A 337 -11.98 0.69 1.96
N ASN A 338 -11.33 1.43 2.87
CA ASN A 338 -11.87 1.86 4.17
C ASN A 338 -12.29 0.73 5.13
N VAL A 339 -11.81 -0.49 4.93
CA VAL A 339 -12.11 -1.63 5.81
C VAL A 339 -11.16 -1.67 7.00
N ARG A 340 -11.73 -1.63 8.22
CA ARG A 340 -10.99 -1.77 9.47
C ARG A 340 -11.09 -3.20 10.01
N THR A 341 -10.19 -3.57 10.91
CA THR A 341 -10.19 -4.88 11.58
C THR A 341 -11.55 -5.27 12.17
N LYS A 342 -12.27 -4.31 12.77
CA LYS A 342 -13.61 -4.55 13.32
C LYS A 342 -14.65 -4.94 12.25
N ASP A 343 -14.49 -4.45 11.03
CA ASP A 343 -15.42 -4.71 9.92
C ASP A 343 -15.17 -6.13 9.37
N LEU A 344 -13.94 -6.63 9.46
CA LEU A 344 -13.56 -7.99 9.08
C LEU A 344 -14.18 -9.05 10.00
N LYS A 345 -14.36 -8.76 11.29
CA LYS A 345 -15.03 -9.66 12.26
C LYS A 345 -16.48 -10.02 11.87
N ASN A 346 -17.11 -9.20 11.01
CA ASN A 346 -18.45 -9.49 10.49
C ASN A 346 -18.41 -10.28 9.17
N ARG A 347 -17.26 -10.35 8.50
CA ARG A 347 -17.06 -11.03 7.20
C ARG A 347 -16.52 -12.45 7.38
N PHE A 348 -15.69 -12.66 8.40
CA PHE A 348 -15.00 -13.92 8.71
C PHE A 348 -15.49 -14.48 10.02
#